data_AF-A0A1I2BCM0-F1
#
_entry.id   AF-A0A1I2BCM0-F1
#
_cell.length_a   1.000
_cell.length_b   1.000
_cell.length_c   1.000
_cell.angle_alpha   90.00
_cell.angle_beta   90.00
_cell.angle_gamma   90.00
#
_symmetry.space_group_name_H-M   'P 1'
#
loop_
_entity.id
_entity.type
_entity.pdbx_description
1 polymer ?
#
loop_
_entity_poly.entity_id
_entity_poly.type
_entity_poly.pdbx_seq_one_letter_code
_entity_poly.pdbx_strand_id
1 'polypeptide(L)' 'MLNQAVSDRTILAKQLNISPQQMKYVTHTEAGEGLLFYGNMILPFVDHFPKDTKLYKVMTTKPEEVSSE' A
#
# COMPACT_ATOMS: atom_id res chain seq x y z
N MET A 1 -0.94 5.75 -1.95
CA MET A 1 -2.00 5.38 -1.00
C MET A 1 -2.10 3.87 -0.97
N LEU A 2 -1.62 3.28 0.12
CA LEU A 2 -1.79 1.85 0.43
C LEU A 2 -3.21 1.60 0.95
N ASN A 3 -3.51 0.38 1.41
CA ASN A 3 -4.75 0.08 2.11
C ASN A 3 -4.93 1.00 3.35
N GLN A 4 -6.11 1.63 3.50
CA GLN A 4 -6.42 2.57 4.60
C GLN A 4 -7.76 2.18 5.26
N ALA A 5 -8.05 2.73 6.45
CA ALA A 5 -9.37 2.59 7.06
C ALA A 5 -10.47 3.19 6.17
N VAL A 6 -11.72 2.73 6.33
CA VAL A 6 -12.85 3.15 5.48
C VAL A 6 -13.13 4.65 5.61
N SER A 7 -13.05 5.20 6.82
CA SER A 7 -13.17 6.64 7.08
C SER A 7 -12.11 7.44 6.31
N ASP A 8 -10.86 6.99 6.40
CA ASP A 8 -9.71 7.71 5.85
C ASP A 8 -9.70 7.66 4.33
N ARG A 9 -10.09 6.52 3.75
CA ARG A 9 -10.29 6.38 2.29
C ARG A 9 -11.27 7.41 1.74
N THR A 10 -12.35 7.70 2.45
CA THR A 10 -13.37 8.65 2.00
C THR A 10 -12.82 10.08 1.96
N ILE A 11 -12.03 10.44 2.98
CA ILE A 11 -11.38 11.75 3.07
C ILE A 11 -10.30 11.90 1.99
N LEU A 12 -9.43 10.90 1.85
CA LEU A 12 -8.34 10.89 0.88
C LEU A 12 -8.86 10.86 -0.57
N ALA A 13 -9.90 10.08 -0.86
CA ALA A 13 -10.50 10.05 -2.20
C ALA A 13 -11.03 11.42 -2.61
N LYS A 14 -11.65 12.15 -1.68
CA LYS A 14 -12.14 13.51 -1.93
C LYS A 14 -11.00 14.51 -2.13
N GLN A 15 -9.94 14.45 -1.32
CA GLN A 15 -8.80 15.38 -1.41
C GLN A 15 -7.95 15.15 -2.66
N LEU A 16 -7.77 13.88 -3.06
CA LEU A 16 -6.90 13.49 -4.17
C LEU A 16 -7.67 13.27 -5.49
N ASN A 17 -8.95 13.64 -5.53
CA ASN A 17 -9.85 13.47 -6.68
C ASN A 17 -9.83 12.03 -7.26
N ILE A 18 -9.81 11.03 -6.40
CA ILE A 18 -9.75 9.61 -6.79
C ILE A 18 -11.14 9.17 -7.23
N SER A 19 -11.23 8.56 -8.42
CA SER A 19 -12.51 8.06 -8.92
C SER A 19 -12.98 6.81 -8.16
N PRO A 20 -14.29 6.53 -8.10
CA PRO A 20 -14.81 5.29 -7.50
C PRO A 20 -14.23 4.02 -8.14
N GLN A 21 -13.86 4.06 -9.42
CA GLN A 21 -13.21 2.94 -10.11
C GLN A 21 -11.77 2.74 -9.64
N GLN A 22 -11.01 3.82 -9.44
CA GLN A 22 -9.64 3.77 -8.91
C GLN A 22 -9.63 3.28 -7.45
N MET A 23 -10.66 3.62 -6.67
CA MET A 23 -10.80 3.14 -5.29
C MET A 23 -10.92 1.62 -5.17
N LYS A 24 -11.38 0.93 -6.22
CA LYS A 24 -11.42 -0.54 -6.24
C LYS A 24 -10.03 -1.17 -6.15
N TYR A 25 -9.00 -0.48 -6.62
CA TYR A 25 -7.60 -0.91 -6.52
C TYR A 25 -6.96 -0.66 -5.14
N VAL A 26 -7.75 -0.24 -4.14
CA VAL A 26 -7.27 0.02 -2.77
C VAL A 26 -8.17 -0.63 -1.72
N THR A 27 -9.40 -0.95 -2.10
CA THR A 27 -10.29 -1.80 -1.31
C THR A 27 -9.93 -3.25 -1.57
N HIS A 28 -9.33 -3.95 -0.60
CA HIS A 28 -8.89 -5.36 -0.66
C HIS A 28 -7.50 -5.60 -1.28
N THR A 29 -6.56 -4.68 -1.05
CA THR A 29 -5.16 -4.89 -1.43
C THR A 29 -4.35 -5.49 -0.30
N GLU A 30 -3.41 -6.37 -0.65
CA GLU A 30 -2.44 -6.93 0.28
C GLU A 30 -1.39 -5.88 0.69
N ALA A 31 -0.55 -6.22 1.67
CA ALA A 31 0.59 -5.37 2.03
C ALA A 31 1.53 -5.21 0.83
N GLY A 32 1.92 -3.96 0.52
CA GLY A 32 2.76 -3.64 -0.65
C GLY A 32 1.99 -3.21 -1.89
N GLU A 33 0.66 -3.18 -1.84
CA GLU A 33 -0.19 -2.81 -2.98
C GLU A 33 -0.97 -1.51 -2.73
N GLY A 34 -1.22 -0.73 -3.79
CA GLY A 34 -2.05 0.47 -3.71
C GLY A 34 -1.94 1.39 -4.92
N LEU A 35 -2.02 2.71 -4.69
CA LEU A 35 -1.93 3.77 -5.71
C LEU A 35 -0.69 4.66 -5.54
N LEU A 36 0.05 4.92 -6.62
CA LEU A 36 1.06 5.96 -6.72
C LEU A 36 0.45 7.23 -7.32
N PHE A 37 0.83 8.38 -6.76
CA PHE A 37 0.42 9.70 -7.25
C PHE A 37 1.64 10.41 -7.83
N TYR A 38 1.56 10.81 -9.09
CA TYR A 38 2.59 11.59 -9.76
C TYR A 38 1.95 12.76 -10.51
N GLY A 39 1.95 13.94 -9.88
CA GLY A 39 1.21 15.10 -10.36
C GLY A 39 -0.29 14.79 -10.47
N ASN A 40 -0.80 14.78 -11.70
CA ASN A 40 -2.20 14.45 -12.01
C ASN A 40 -2.43 12.97 -12.35
N MET A 41 -1.37 12.16 -12.40
CA MET A 41 -1.45 10.74 -12.75
C MET A 41 -1.59 9.88 -11.50
N ILE A 42 -2.52 8.93 -11.55
CA ILE A 42 -2.76 7.93 -10.51
C ILE A 42 -2.52 6.55 -11.12
N LEU A 43 -1.55 5.81 -10.58
CA LEU A 43 -1.15 4.49 -11.08
C LEU A 43 -1.35 3.43 -10.01
N PRO A 44 -1.96 2.27 -10.32
CA PRO A 44 -1.90 1.12 -9.42
C PRO A 44 -0.46 0.62 -9.33
N PHE A 45 -0.02 0.19 -8.15
CA PHE A 45 1.28 -0.44 -7.94
C PHE A 45 1.17 -1.67 -7.05
N VAL A 46 2.11 -2.59 -7.27
CA VAL A 46 2.29 -3.83 -6.52
C VAL A 46 3.77 -3.96 -6.21
N ASP A 47 4.11 -4.08 -4.92
CA ASP A 47 5.47 -4.32 -4.43
C ASP A 47 5.49 -5.59 -3.57
N HIS A 48 5.83 -6.71 -4.20
CA HIS A 48 6.12 -7.96 -3.51
C HIS A 48 7.62 -8.02 -3.16
N PHE A 49 7.99 -7.29 -2.11
CA PHE A 49 9.39 -7.17 -1.71
C PHE A 49 9.99 -8.53 -1.30
N PRO A 50 11.20 -8.89 -1.77
CA PRO A 50 11.81 -10.18 -1.50
C PRO A 50 12.20 -10.33 -0.01
N LYS A 51 11.57 -11.29 0.67
CA LYS A 51 11.70 -11.51 2.12
C LYS A 51 12.97 -12.25 2.55
N ASP A 52 13.62 -12.95 1.62
CA ASP A 52 14.86 -13.70 1.81
C ASP A 52 16.11 -12.82 1.81
N THR A 53 15.95 -11.50 1.69
CA THR A 53 17.06 -10.54 1.68
C THR A 53 17.44 -10.09 3.08
N LYS A 54 18.74 -9.81 3.30
CA LYS A 54 19.21 -9.12 4.52
C LYS A 54 18.51 -7.77 4.71
N LEU A 55 18.21 -7.09 3.61
CA LEU A 55 17.52 -5.81 3.63
C LEU A 55 16.12 -5.93 4.23
N TYR A 56 15.33 -6.94 3.83
CA TYR A 56 14.02 -7.17 4.41
C TYR A 56 14.07 -7.43 5.92
N LYS A 57 15.02 -8.28 6.36
CA LYS A 57 15.20 -8.60 7.79
C LYS A 57 15.48 -7.36 8.66
N VAL A 58 16.17 -6.36 8.10
CA VAL A 58 16.49 -5.10 8.80
C VAL A 58 15.34 -4.09 8.74
N MET A 59 14.53 -4.11 7.67
CA MET A 59 13.54 -3.08 7.37
C MET A 59 12.10 -3.46 7.74
N THR A 60 11.80 -4.75 7.91
CA THR A 60 10.44 -5.20 8.22
C THR A 60 10.00 -4.73 9.60
N THR A 61 8.72 -4.32 9.70
CA THR A 61 8.08 -3.95 10.97
C THR A 61 7.24 -5.10 11.55
N LYS A 62 7.41 -6.31 11.04
CA LYS A 62 6.74 -7.54 11.51
C LYS A 62 7.75 -8.38 12.29
N PRO A 63 7.83 -8.24 13.63
CA PRO A 63 8.82 -8.95 14.43
C PRO A 63 8.73 -10.46 14.24
N GLU A 64 7.52 -11.00 14.10
CA GLU A 64 7.26 -12.43 13.91
C GLU A 64 7.91 -13.03 12.65
N GLU A 65 8.22 -12.21 11.64
CA GLU A 65 8.90 -12.67 10.42
C GLU A 65 10.43 -12.73 10.58
N VAL A 66 10.98 -12.23 11.70
CA VAL A 66 12.42 -12.19 11.98
C VAL A 66 12.79 -12.93 13.26
N SER A 67 11.88 -13.04 14.24
CA SER A 67 12.12 -13.62 15.58
C SER A 67 12.36 -15.15 15.63
N SER A 68 12.72 -15.80 14.52
CA SER A 68 13.00 -17.25 14.48
C SER A 68 14.50 -17.59 14.49
N GLU A 69 15.31 -16.78 15.18
CA GLU A 69 16.69 -17.12 15.56
C GLU A 69 16.78 -17.52 17.03
#